data_AF-A0A2W4JC85-F1
#
_entry.id   AF-A0A2W4JC85-F1
#
_cell.length_a   1.000
_cell.length_b   1.000
_cell.length_c   1.000
_cell.angle_alpha   90.00
_cell.angle_beta   90.00
_cell.angle_gamma   90.00
#
_symmetry.space_group_name_H-M   'P 1'
#
loop_
_entity.id
_entity.type
_entity.pdbx_description
1 polymer ?
#
loop_
_entity_poly.entity_id
_entity_poly.type
_entity_poly.pdbx_seq_one_letter_code
_entity_poly.pdbx_strand_id
1 'polypeptide(L)'
;GTVAARGPGLTVRFSARDKPIRAATILDAVQELRGAGAEAMQISGGDGTTERIVASTYFVDTDGGIVVSGRRLTGPYTITVIGDPKTMRTALNIPGGVVASVTGDGGTVTIQEHDVVDVTALTQPKQLRHARPVS
;
A
#
# COMPACT_ATOMS: atom_id res chain seq x y z
N GLY A 1 11.69 -7.02 -4.52
CA GLY A 1 10.59 -6.68 -5.43
C GLY A 1 11.09 -6.18 -6.77
N THR A 2 12.05 -6.90 -7.38
CA THR A 2 12.66 -6.58 -8.67
C THR A 2 12.00 -7.33 -9.83
N VAL A 3 11.09 -8.24 -9.51
CA VAL A 3 10.23 -8.96 -10.46
C VAL A 3 8.76 -8.77 -10.06
N ALA A 4 7.87 -8.95 -11.04
CA ALA A 4 6.44 -8.96 -10.82
C ALA A 4 6.03 -10.19 -10.00
N ALA A 5 4.90 -10.10 -9.31
CA ALA A 5 4.32 -11.20 -8.54
C ALA A 5 2.82 -11.29 -8.81
N ARG A 6 2.27 -12.50 -8.66
CA ARG A 6 0.86 -12.81 -8.86
C ARG A 6 0.45 -13.85 -7.83
N GLY A 7 -0.74 -13.70 -7.25
CA GLY A 7 -1.27 -14.61 -6.25
C GLY A 7 -2.59 -14.12 -5.65
N PRO A 8 -3.20 -14.87 -4.72
CA PRO A 8 -4.40 -14.42 -4.02
C PRO A 8 -4.11 -13.13 -3.24
N GLY A 9 -5.12 -12.31 -3.04
CA GLY A 9 -4.90 -11.03 -2.39
C GLY A 9 -6.11 -10.12 -2.22
N LEU A 10 -5.81 -8.86 -1.93
CA LEU A 10 -6.79 -7.78 -1.80
C LEU A 10 -6.48 -6.63 -2.74
N THR A 11 -7.54 -5.90 -3.11
CA THR A 11 -7.44 -4.48 -3.45
C THR A 11 -8.11 -3.66 -2.37
N VAL A 12 -7.36 -2.72 -1.79
CA VAL A 12 -7.80 -1.85 -0.69
C VAL A 12 -7.80 -0.40 -1.18
N ARG A 13 -8.98 0.16 -1.37
CA ARG A 13 -9.18 1.50 -1.93
C ARG A 13 -9.55 2.50 -0.85
N PHE A 14 -8.81 3.60 -0.79
CA PHE A 14 -9.00 4.73 0.13
C PHE A 14 -9.53 5.93 -0.64
N SER A 15 -10.71 6.40 -0.26
CA SER A 15 -11.34 7.59 -0.84
C SER A 15 -11.54 8.63 0.25
N ALA A 16 -11.01 9.83 0.03
CA ALA A 16 -11.32 10.99 0.85
C ALA A 16 -12.74 11.49 0.56
N ARG A 17 -13.37 12.13 1.55
CA ARG A 17 -14.59 12.93 1.37
C ARG A 17 -14.32 14.38 1.74
N ASP A 18 -14.09 14.61 3.03
CA ASP A 18 -13.89 15.96 3.59
C ASP A 18 -12.42 16.22 3.91
N LYS A 19 -11.75 15.26 4.58
CA LYS A 19 -10.32 15.32 4.89
C LYS A 19 -9.50 14.48 3.91
N PRO A 20 -8.29 14.94 3.53
CA PRO A 20 -7.39 14.13 2.72
C PRO A 20 -6.94 12.88 3.47
N ILE A 21 -6.76 11.78 2.75
CA ILE A 21 -6.13 10.57 3.32
C ILE A 21 -4.65 10.88 3.54
N ARG A 22 -4.22 10.88 4.80
CA ARG A 22 -2.86 11.21 5.21
C ARG A 22 -1.89 10.07 4.88
N ALA A 23 -0.63 10.42 4.64
CA ALA A 23 0.48 9.49 4.45
C ALA A 23 0.61 8.50 5.60
N ALA A 24 0.43 8.96 6.84
CA ALA A 24 0.44 8.09 8.03
C ALA A 24 -0.64 7.00 7.96
N THR A 25 -1.85 7.33 7.50
CA THR A 25 -2.95 6.35 7.37
C THR A 25 -2.65 5.27 6.34
N ILE A 26 -2.01 5.64 5.22
CA ILE A 26 -1.55 4.67 4.23
C ILE A 26 -0.41 3.82 4.79
N LEU A 27 0.52 4.42 5.53
CA LEU A 27 1.59 3.67 6.20
C LEU A 27 1.01 2.65 7.18
N ASP A 28 0.05 3.04 8.03
CA ASP A 28 -0.59 2.12 8.98
C ASP A 28 -1.23 0.94 8.24
N ALA A 29 -1.96 1.18 7.16
CA ALA A 29 -2.51 0.10 6.32
C ALA A 29 -1.43 -0.85 5.79
N VAL A 30 -0.30 -0.30 5.33
CA VAL A 30 0.83 -1.11 4.87
C VAL A 30 1.43 -1.94 6.01
N GLN A 31 1.51 -1.40 7.23
CA GLN A 31 2.03 -2.15 8.38
C GLN A 31 1.07 -3.23 8.85
N GLU A 32 -0.24 -2.98 8.88
CA GLU A 32 -1.25 -4.00 9.19
C GLU A 32 -1.19 -5.14 8.18
N LEU A 33 -1.09 -4.83 6.89
CA LEU A 33 -0.97 -5.83 5.83
C LEU A 33 0.31 -6.66 5.99
N ARG A 34 1.46 -6.04 6.34
CA ARG A 34 2.70 -6.78 6.64
C ARG A 34 2.54 -7.69 7.85
N GLY A 35 1.94 -7.20 8.93
CA GLY A 35 1.67 -8.00 10.13
C GLY A 35 0.75 -9.18 9.84
N ALA A 36 -0.14 -9.03 8.87
CA ALA A 36 -1.06 -10.07 8.39
C ALA A 36 -0.46 -11.03 7.34
N GLY A 37 0.84 -10.93 7.03
CA GLY A 37 1.52 -11.84 6.11
C GLY A 37 1.48 -11.43 4.64
N ALA A 38 1.31 -10.14 4.33
CA ALA A 38 1.46 -9.65 2.96
C ALA A 38 2.86 -9.94 2.38
N GLU A 39 2.89 -10.54 1.18
CA GLU A 39 4.11 -11.00 0.52
C GLU A 39 4.63 -9.98 -0.51
N ALA A 40 3.71 -9.32 -1.22
CA ALA A 40 4.03 -8.27 -2.20
C ALA A 40 2.92 -7.23 -2.26
N MET A 41 3.29 -5.97 -2.42
CA MET A 41 2.35 -4.84 -2.44
C MET A 41 2.77 -3.79 -3.45
N GLN A 42 1.77 -3.13 -4.04
CA GLN A 42 1.95 -1.85 -4.74
C GLN A 42 0.84 -0.90 -4.32
N ILE A 43 1.09 0.40 -4.47
CA ILE A 43 0.08 1.44 -4.28
C ILE A 43 -0.04 2.26 -5.56
N SER A 44 -1.28 2.53 -5.97
CA SER A 44 -1.59 3.44 -7.06
C SER A 44 -2.38 4.66 -6.59
N GLY A 45 -2.16 5.79 -7.26
CA GLY A 45 -3.00 6.98 -7.19
C GLY A 45 -4.17 6.91 -8.18
N GLY A 46 -5.10 7.85 -8.06
CA GLY A 46 -6.26 7.97 -8.94
C GLY A 46 -5.89 8.31 -10.39
N ASP A 47 -4.68 8.81 -10.62
CA ASP A 47 -4.08 9.10 -11.92
C ASP A 47 -3.39 7.89 -12.56
N GLY A 48 -3.39 6.72 -11.90
CA GLY A 48 -2.74 5.50 -12.35
C GLY A 48 -1.23 5.43 -12.03
N THR A 49 -0.64 6.50 -11.49
CA THR A 49 0.74 6.48 -11.02
C THR A 49 0.87 5.41 -9.93
N THR A 50 1.86 4.53 -10.05
CA THR A 50 1.97 3.32 -9.21
C THR A 50 3.39 3.16 -8.65
N GLU A 51 3.51 2.80 -7.37
CA GLU A 51 4.77 2.55 -6.67
C GLU A 51 4.82 1.13 -6.06
N ARG A 52 5.97 0.46 -6.19
CA ARG A 52 6.22 -0.84 -5.53
C ARG A 52 6.54 -0.60 -4.07
N ILE A 53 5.77 -1.22 -3.17
CA ILE A 53 6.06 -1.15 -1.73
C ILE A 53 7.12 -2.19 -1.39
N VAL A 54 8.21 -1.73 -0.77
CA VAL A 54 9.33 -2.52 -0.26
C VAL A 54 9.70 -2.07 1.15
N ALA A 55 10.69 -2.71 1.76
CA ALA A 55 11.11 -2.43 3.14
C ALA A 55 11.50 -0.95 3.36
N SER A 56 12.16 -0.32 2.40
CA SER A 56 12.61 1.07 2.48
C SER A 56 11.60 2.09 1.93
N THR A 57 10.38 1.68 1.61
CA THR A 57 9.34 2.61 1.16
C THR A 57 8.98 3.59 2.28
N TYR A 58 8.94 4.88 1.93
CA TYR A 58 8.54 5.95 2.83
C TYR A 58 7.34 6.70 2.26
N PHE A 59 6.56 7.32 3.15
CA PHE A 59 5.35 8.08 2.83
C PHE A 59 5.48 9.47 3.43
N VAL A 60 5.16 10.52 2.66
CA VAL A 60 5.20 11.92 3.12
C VAL A 60 3.96 12.64 2.61
N ASP A 61 3.31 13.41 3.49
CA ASP A 61 2.20 14.27 3.08
C ASP A 61 2.70 15.39 2.16
N THR A 62 1.89 15.75 1.18
CA THR A 62 2.16 16.89 0.29
C THR A 62 0.85 17.57 -0.07
N ASP A 63 0.90 18.82 -0.55
CA ASP A 63 -0.32 19.55 -0.92
C ASP A 63 -1.10 18.77 -1.98
N GLY A 64 -2.31 18.30 -1.67
CA GLY A 64 -3.17 17.56 -2.60
C GLY A 64 -2.78 16.09 -2.85
N GLY A 65 -1.88 15.50 -2.06
CA GLY A 65 -1.50 14.10 -2.26
C GLY A 65 -0.55 13.52 -1.21
N ILE A 66 0.10 12.40 -1.58
CA ILE A 66 1.21 11.82 -0.82
C ILE A 66 2.40 11.56 -1.75
N VAL A 67 3.61 11.58 -1.21
CA VAL A 67 4.81 11.08 -1.88
C VAL A 67 5.14 9.71 -1.33
N VAL A 68 5.26 8.72 -2.22
CA VAL A 68 5.66 7.34 -1.91
C VAL A 68 6.99 7.06 -2.57
N SER A 69 8.06 6.86 -1.80
CA SER A 69 9.42 6.65 -2.32
C SER A 69 9.87 7.69 -3.37
N GLY A 70 9.46 8.95 -3.23
CA GLY A 70 9.78 10.04 -4.17
C GLY A 70 8.80 10.19 -5.33
N ARG A 71 7.85 9.27 -5.49
CA ARG A 71 6.77 9.35 -6.48
C ARG A 71 5.53 9.97 -5.85
N ARG A 72 5.09 11.10 -6.40
CA ARG A 72 3.85 11.76 -5.95
C ARG A 72 2.63 11.00 -6.49
N LEU A 73 1.66 10.76 -5.61
CA LEU A 73 0.37 10.14 -5.88
C LEU A 73 -0.74 11.09 -5.44
N THR A 74 -1.81 11.18 -6.23
CA THR A 74 -3.04 11.86 -5.83
C THR A 74 -4.15 10.85 -5.59
N GLY A 75 -5.00 11.12 -4.60
CA GLY A 75 -6.11 10.24 -4.27
C GLY A 75 -7.15 10.15 -5.40
N PRO A 76 -8.06 9.16 -5.34
CA PRO A 76 -8.11 8.07 -4.36
C PRO A 76 -6.95 7.08 -4.51
N TYR A 77 -6.54 6.45 -3.41
CA TYR A 77 -5.40 5.53 -3.40
C TYR A 77 -5.87 4.08 -3.39
N THR A 78 -5.16 3.19 -4.08
CA THR A 78 -5.45 1.75 -4.05
C THR A 78 -4.18 0.98 -3.74
N ILE A 79 -4.19 0.19 -2.65
CA ILE A 79 -3.16 -0.80 -2.38
C ILE A 79 -3.61 -2.13 -3.00
N THR A 80 -2.79 -2.69 -3.87
CA THR A 80 -2.93 -4.07 -4.35
C THR A 80 -1.92 -4.93 -3.60
N VAL A 81 -2.38 -6.00 -2.95
CA VAL A 81 -1.56 -6.79 -2.03
C VAL A 81 -1.79 -8.29 -2.22
N ILE A 82 -0.70 -9.05 -2.27
CA ILE A 82 -0.68 -10.52 -2.32
C ILE A 82 -0.50 -11.06 -0.89
N GLY A 83 -1.29 -12.07 -0.52
CA GLY A 83 -1.28 -12.74 0.77
C GLY A 83 -2.61 -13.47 1.02
N ASP A 84 -2.81 -14.06 2.21
CA ASP A 84 -4.11 -14.63 2.56
C ASP A 84 -5.18 -13.53 2.70
N PRO A 85 -6.20 -13.48 1.81
CA PRO A 85 -7.12 -12.35 1.74
C PRO A 85 -7.95 -12.17 3.02
N LYS A 86 -8.34 -13.29 3.66
CA LYS A 86 -9.17 -13.29 4.86
C LYS A 86 -8.40 -12.75 6.07
N THR A 87 -7.17 -13.18 6.26
CA THR A 87 -6.29 -12.73 7.34
C THR A 87 -6.01 -11.23 7.21
N MET A 88 -5.65 -10.77 6.00
CA MET A 88 -5.40 -9.36 5.73
C MET A 88 -6.66 -8.50 5.91
N ARG A 89 -7.83 -8.98 5.47
CA ARG A 89 -9.10 -8.29 5.70
C ARG A 89 -9.41 -8.16 7.18
N THR A 90 -9.22 -9.23 7.96
CA THR A 90 -9.43 -9.17 9.42
C THR A 90 -8.52 -8.12 10.05
N ALA A 91 -7.23 -8.09 9.69
CA ALA A 91 -6.28 -7.11 10.22
C ALA A 91 -6.70 -5.66 9.94
N LEU A 92 -7.11 -5.34 8.71
CA LEU A 92 -7.58 -3.99 8.35
C LEU A 92 -8.86 -3.56 9.10
N ASN A 93 -9.68 -4.52 9.52
CA ASN A 93 -10.95 -4.28 10.22
C ASN A 93 -10.83 -4.35 11.76
N ILE A 94 -9.61 -4.48 12.32
CA ILE A 94 -9.42 -4.44 13.77
C ILE A 94 -10.02 -3.14 14.34
N PRO A 95 -10.82 -3.19 15.41
CA PRO A 95 -11.40 -2.00 16.03
C PRO A 95 -10.33 -0.96 16.40
N GLY A 96 -10.59 0.30 16.04
CA GLY A 96 -9.62 1.40 16.23
C GLY A 96 -8.49 1.43 15.20
N GLY A 97 -8.44 0.47 14.26
CA GLY A 97 -7.43 0.40 13.21
C GLY A 97 -7.74 1.26 11.99
N VAL A 98 -7.25 0.81 10.83
CA VAL A 98 -7.22 1.56 9.55
C VAL A 98 -8.62 1.96 9.07
N VAL A 99 -9.55 1.01 8.96
CA VAL A 99 -10.90 1.26 8.44
C VAL A 99 -11.66 2.22 9.36
N ALA A 100 -11.57 2.01 10.67
CA ALA A 100 -12.22 2.86 11.67
C ALA A 100 -11.68 4.29 11.63
N SER A 101 -10.34 4.45 11.54
CA SER A 101 -9.69 5.76 11.49
C SER A 101 -10.08 6.55 10.24
N VAL A 102 -10.05 5.93 9.05
CA VAL A 102 -10.45 6.59 7.80
C VAL A 102 -11.93 7.00 7.83
N THR A 103 -12.80 6.11 8.32
CA THR A 103 -14.24 6.38 8.42
C THR A 103 -14.54 7.48 9.42
N GLY A 104 -13.83 7.50 10.57
CA GLY A 104 -13.94 8.55 11.57
C GLY A 104 -13.54 9.94 11.05
N ASP A 105 -12.62 9.99 10.08
CA ASP A 105 -12.25 11.21 9.35
C ASP A 105 -13.17 11.53 8.15
N GLY A 106 -14.27 10.78 7.97
CA GLY A 106 -15.28 10.98 6.93
C GLY A 106 -14.95 10.32 5.58
N GLY A 107 -13.80 9.66 5.46
CA GLY A 107 -13.40 8.92 4.27
C GLY A 107 -14.05 7.55 4.15
N THR A 108 -13.64 6.78 3.14
CA THR A 108 -14.13 5.41 2.92
C THR A 108 -12.97 4.48 2.55
N VAL A 109 -12.99 3.27 3.10
CA VAL A 109 -12.10 2.17 2.70
C VAL A 109 -12.94 1.05 2.08
N THR A 110 -12.67 0.71 0.83
CA THR A 110 -13.29 -0.43 0.14
C THR A 110 -12.27 -1.55 0.02
N ILE A 111 -12.58 -2.72 0.58
CA ILE A 111 -11.73 -3.92 0.52
C ILE A 111 -12.41 -4.95 -0.36
N GLN A 112 -11.70 -5.42 -1.39
CA GLN A 112 -12.16 -6.50 -2.26
C GLN A 112 -11.15 -7.64 -2.22
N GLU A 113 -11.66 -8.84 -1.98
CA GLU A 113 -10.90 -10.09 -2.06
C GLU A 113 -10.85 -10.59 -3.49
N HIS A 114 -9.70 -11.13 -3.88
CA HIS A 114 -9.51 -11.68 -5.22
C HIS A 114 -8.76 -13.01 -5.12
N ASP A 115 -9.18 -13.99 -5.91
CA ASP A 115 -8.42 -15.23 -6.11
C ASP A 115 -7.04 -14.94 -6.70
N VAL A 116 -6.95 -13.88 -7.50
CA VAL A 116 -5.69 -13.42 -8.09
C VAL A 116 -5.62 -11.91 -8.19
N VAL A 117 -4.53 -11.33 -7.70
CA VAL A 117 -4.09 -9.97 -7.99
C VAL A 117 -2.69 -9.99 -8.62
N ASP A 118 -2.40 -8.97 -9.41
CA ASP A 118 -1.07 -8.75 -10.00
C ASP A 118 -0.37 -7.57 -9.32
N VAL A 119 0.85 -7.80 -8.83
CA VAL A 119 1.76 -6.77 -8.35
C VAL A 119 2.89 -6.62 -9.36
N THR A 120 2.70 -5.70 -10.31
CA THR A 120 3.58 -5.51 -11.48
C THR A 120 4.60 -4.39 -11.29
N ALA A 121 4.36 -3.46 -10.36
CA ALA A 121 5.33 -2.42 -10.06
C ALA A 121 6.64 -3.02 -9.52
N LEU A 122 7.77 -2.49 -9.99
CA LEU A 122 9.11 -2.96 -9.63
C LEU A 122 9.88 -1.89 -8.87
N THR A 123 10.68 -2.30 -7.90
CA THR A 123 11.71 -1.43 -7.32
C THR A 123 13.00 -1.56 -8.13
N GLN A 124 13.67 -0.45 -8.39
CA GLN A 124 15.00 -0.48 -9.01
C GLN A 124 16.04 -0.81 -7.94
N PRO A 125 16.87 -1.84 -8.14
CA PRO A 125 17.96 -2.13 -7.19
C PRO A 125 18.93 -0.95 -7.14
N LYS A 126 19.23 -0.48 -5.93
CA LYS A 126 20.25 0.55 -5.73
C LYS A 126 21.63 -0.06 -5.96
N GLN A 127 22.44 0.60 -6.78
CA GLN A 127 23.85 0.21 -6.92
C GLN A 127 24.59 0.52 -5.61
N LEU A 128 25.08 -0.54 -4.95
CA LEU A 128 25.79 -0.41 -3.68
C LEU A 128 27.24 0.00 -3.96
N ARG A 129 27.72 1.04 -3.27
CA ARG A 129 29.09 1.55 -3.44
C ARG A 129 30.14 0.79 -2.62
N HIS A 130 29.73 0.26 -1.46
CA HIS A 130 30.64 -0.35 -0.48
C HIS A 130 30.34 -1.82 -0.20
N ALA A 131 29.06 -2.22 -0.27
CA ALA A 131 28.65 -3.60 -0.04
C ALA A 131 28.63 -4.39 -1.35
N ARG A 132 29.03 -5.67 -1.28
CA ARG A 132 28.95 -6.64 -2.37
C ARG A 132 28.38 -7.96 -1.84
N PRO A 133 27.69 -8.75 -2.68
CA PRO A 133 27.27 -10.10 -2.30
C PRO A 133 28.48 -10.95 -1.91
N VAL A 134 28.31 -11.82 -0.91
CA VAL A 134 29.25 -12.92 -0.68
C VAL A 134 28.94 -14.02 -1.69
N SER A 135 29.99 -14.58 -2.29
CA SER A 135 29.93 -15.68 -3.25
C SER A 135 30.10 -17.02 -2.55
#